data_AF-A0A9D6LX30-F1
#
_entry.id   AF-A0A9D6LX30-F1
#
_cell.length_a   1.000
_cell.length_b   1.000
_cell.length_c   1.000
_cell.angle_alpha   90.00
_cell.angle_beta   90.00
_cell.angle_gamma   90.00
#
_symmetry.space_group_name_H-M   'P 1'
#
loop_
_entity.id
_entity.type
_entity.pdbx_description
1 polymer ?
#
loop_
_entity_poly.entity_id
_entity_poly.type
_entity_poly.pdbx_seq_one_letter_code
_entity_poly.pdbx_strand_id
1 'polypeptide(L)'
;MALPLPSAAIGFRPEFLDFRRGIRVGNLQENERITRILKLALESRYGQPFVTERWGRGVYWQWIGYLPRANREAKPLSGSVSFGCSKFFLMMDTAEQLFKCGLQVERGFVKAPRDYRACELKPDWDWIRLLKSLKPNSPIARELERLVRREGFRIHAGSWEADAELFSKDDFPGVTKLRRALAAGPPDRWAGFQLYYSMGKSEVRGSAGVDLVESILAVFHEVTPTMNLCMQIRLEEQG
;
A
#
# COMPACT_ATOMS: atom_id res chain seq x y z
N MET A 1 23.83 3.11 -6.24
CA MET A 1 22.51 3.49 -5.71
C MET A 1 22.58 4.93 -5.25
N ALA A 2 21.49 5.69 -5.36
CA ALA A 2 21.42 7.04 -4.80
C ALA A 2 21.19 6.94 -3.28
N LEU A 3 21.93 7.74 -2.50
CA LEU A 3 21.83 7.76 -1.05
C LEU A 3 20.50 8.36 -0.58
N PRO A 4 19.99 7.96 0.60
CA PRO A 4 18.81 8.60 1.18
C PRO A 4 19.13 10.06 1.49
N LEU A 5 18.11 10.92 1.42
CA LEU A 5 18.28 12.30 1.86
C LEU A 5 18.47 12.33 3.38
N PRO A 6 19.46 13.07 3.90
CA PRO A 6 19.55 13.31 5.34
C PRO A 6 18.25 13.94 5.84
N SER A 7 17.80 13.61 7.06
CA SER A 7 16.54 14.16 7.61
C SER A 7 16.52 15.70 7.58
N ALA A 8 17.66 16.35 7.84
CA ALA A 8 17.81 17.80 7.77
C ALA A 8 17.61 18.39 6.36
N ALA A 9 17.73 17.59 5.31
CA ALA A 9 17.53 18.00 3.92
C ALA A 9 16.07 17.80 3.46
N ILE A 10 15.23 17.11 4.23
CA ILE A 10 13.82 16.87 3.89
C ILE A 10 13.05 18.20 3.95
N GLY A 11 12.66 18.68 2.78
CA GLY A 11 11.83 19.88 2.60
C GLY A 11 10.34 19.58 2.44
N PHE A 12 9.91 18.34 2.70
CA PHE A 12 8.48 18.00 2.64
C PHE A 12 7.70 18.89 3.61
N ARG A 13 6.48 19.27 3.23
CA ARG A 13 5.60 20.08 4.07
C ARG A 13 4.21 19.47 4.13
N PRO A 14 3.52 19.52 5.28
CA PRO A 14 2.14 19.01 5.42
C PRO A 14 1.17 19.58 4.39
N GLU A 15 1.41 20.79 3.89
CA GLU A 15 0.59 21.44 2.86
C GLU A 15 0.54 20.67 1.55
N PHE A 16 1.55 19.83 1.29
CA PHE A 16 1.57 18.98 0.11
C PHE A 16 0.59 17.80 0.22
N LEU A 17 0.08 17.50 1.41
CA LEU A 17 -1.08 16.63 1.62
C LEU A 17 -2.35 17.50 1.64
N ASP A 18 -2.91 17.77 0.45
CA ASP A 18 -4.09 18.60 0.27
C ASP A 18 -5.36 17.74 0.35
N PHE A 19 -6.13 17.92 1.43
CA PHE A 19 -7.34 17.15 1.69
C PHE A 19 -8.49 17.39 0.71
N ARG A 20 -8.36 18.35 -0.21
CA ARG A 20 -9.34 18.58 -1.29
C ARG A 20 -8.83 18.11 -2.65
N ARG A 21 -7.53 18.20 -2.89
CA ARG A 21 -6.94 18.00 -4.21
C ARG A 21 -6.15 16.71 -4.35
N GLY A 22 -5.57 16.21 -3.26
CA GLY A 22 -4.68 15.05 -3.24
C GLY A 22 -3.28 15.36 -2.73
N ILE A 23 -2.35 14.47 -3.04
CA ILE A 23 -0.93 14.58 -2.74
C ILE A 23 -0.27 15.42 -3.85
N ARG A 24 0.28 16.59 -3.49
CA ARG A 24 1.04 17.43 -4.40
C ARG A 24 2.38 16.78 -4.74
N VAL A 25 2.66 16.66 -6.02
CA VAL A 25 3.88 16.02 -6.55
C VAL A 25 4.57 16.83 -7.65
N GLY A 26 3.88 17.83 -8.21
CA GLY A 26 4.41 18.73 -9.24
C GLY A 26 4.74 20.12 -8.70
N ASN A 27 5.61 20.83 -9.41
CA ASN A 27 6.11 22.16 -9.02
C ASN A 27 6.69 22.16 -7.60
N LEU A 28 7.54 21.17 -7.33
CA LEU A 28 8.25 20.91 -6.08
C LEU A 28 9.71 20.56 -6.39
N GLN A 29 10.63 20.92 -5.49
CA GLN A 29 12.02 20.48 -5.53
C GLN A 29 12.14 18.99 -5.18
N GLU A 30 13.27 18.35 -5.50
CA GLU A 30 13.45 16.92 -5.25
C GLU A 30 13.30 16.55 -3.76
N ASN A 31 13.82 17.41 -2.88
CA ASN A 31 13.73 17.24 -1.44
C ASN A 31 12.37 17.61 -0.85
N GLU A 32 11.44 18.14 -1.65
CA GLU A 32 10.05 18.41 -1.29
C GLU A 32 9.10 17.31 -1.81
N ARG A 33 9.52 16.49 -2.78
CA ARG A 33 8.66 15.48 -3.42
C ARG A 33 8.64 14.19 -2.62
N ILE A 34 7.48 13.88 -2.02
CA ILE A 34 7.27 12.64 -1.27
C ILE A 34 7.63 11.38 -2.07
N THR A 35 7.37 11.39 -3.39
CA THR A 35 7.74 10.29 -4.30
C THR A 35 9.23 10.02 -4.34
N ARG A 36 10.05 11.07 -4.37
CA ARG A 36 11.50 10.96 -4.43
C ARG A 36 12.08 10.61 -3.07
N ILE A 37 11.64 11.31 -2.03
CA ILE A 37 12.09 11.13 -0.65
C ILE A 37 11.86 9.67 -0.21
N LEU A 38 10.62 9.18 -0.33
CA LEU A 38 10.30 7.82 0.11
C LEU A 38 11.00 6.77 -0.75
N LYS A 39 11.02 6.92 -2.08
CA LYS A 39 11.71 5.96 -2.95
C LYS A 39 13.18 5.81 -2.56
N LEU A 40 13.91 6.91 -2.34
CA LEU A 40 15.31 6.86 -1.94
C LEU A 40 15.50 6.20 -0.58
N ALA A 41 14.66 6.54 0.40
CA ALA A 41 14.70 5.92 1.73
C ALA A 41 14.45 4.41 1.67
N LEU A 42 13.44 3.97 0.91
CA LEU A 42 13.13 2.55 0.73
C LEU A 42 14.25 1.80 0.00
N GLU A 43 14.75 2.34 -1.11
CA GLU A 43 15.81 1.69 -1.88
C GLU A 43 17.12 1.59 -1.09
N SER A 44 17.44 2.63 -0.30
CA SER A 44 18.58 2.59 0.60
C SER A 44 18.40 1.56 1.71
N ARG A 45 17.22 1.50 2.35
CA ARG A 45 17.01 0.63 3.50
C ARG A 45 16.98 -0.85 3.14
N TYR A 46 16.41 -1.20 1.98
CA TYR A 46 16.20 -2.60 1.56
C TYR A 46 17.15 -3.05 0.46
N GLY A 47 18.08 -2.19 0.03
CA GLY A 47 19.13 -2.55 -0.91
C GLY A 47 18.66 -2.96 -2.30
N GLN A 48 17.45 -2.56 -2.69
CA GLN A 48 16.85 -2.98 -3.94
C GLN A 48 15.94 -1.92 -4.54
N PRO A 49 15.80 -1.86 -5.87
CA PRO A 49 14.96 -0.89 -6.54
C PRO A 49 13.46 -1.11 -6.27
N PHE A 50 12.73 -0.01 -6.11
CA PHE A 50 11.27 0.02 -6.03
C PHE A 50 10.68 0.62 -7.32
N VAL A 51 9.48 0.20 -7.71
CA VAL A 51 8.72 0.84 -8.79
C VAL A 51 7.68 1.78 -8.15
N THR A 52 7.57 3.00 -8.66
CA THR A 52 6.57 3.98 -8.22
C THR A 52 5.41 4.00 -9.20
N GLU A 53 4.20 3.85 -8.67
CA GLU A 53 2.94 3.91 -9.42
C GLU A 53 2.06 5.04 -8.92
N ARG A 54 1.08 5.42 -9.73
CA ARG A 54 0.19 6.54 -9.41
C ARG A 54 -1.20 6.35 -9.97
N TRP A 55 -2.15 6.94 -9.26
CA TRP A 55 -3.45 7.29 -9.79
C TRP A 55 -3.73 8.77 -9.49
N GLY A 56 -4.02 9.51 -10.56
CA GLY A 56 -4.25 10.96 -10.51
C GLY A 56 -3.72 11.70 -11.73
N ARG A 57 -3.94 13.02 -11.77
CA ARG A 57 -3.64 13.86 -12.95
C ARG A 57 -2.91 15.15 -12.57
N GLY A 58 -2.03 15.60 -13.46
CA GLY A 58 -1.27 16.84 -13.27
C GLY A 58 -0.41 16.81 -12.02
N VAL A 59 -0.45 17.91 -11.26
CA VAL A 59 0.43 18.15 -10.11
C VAL A 59 -0.08 17.58 -8.78
N TYR A 60 -1.30 17.01 -8.76
CA TYR A 60 -1.90 16.36 -7.59
C TYR A 60 -2.32 14.93 -7.92
N TRP A 61 -1.85 13.96 -7.15
CA TRP A 61 -2.23 12.56 -7.27
C TRP A 61 -3.01 12.10 -6.05
N GLN A 62 -3.96 11.20 -6.24
CA GLN A 62 -4.85 10.72 -5.19
C GLN A 62 -4.28 9.48 -4.51
N TRP A 63 -3.48 8.72 -5.26
CA TRP A 63 -2.85 7.50 -4.78
C TRP A 63 -1.46 7.32 -5.38
N ILE A 64 -0.53 6.82 -4.56
CA ILE A 64 0.85 6.51 -4.92
C ILE A 64 1.16 5.11 -4.40
N GLY A 65 1.77 4.27 -5.23
CA GLY A 65 2.21 2.93 -4.85
C GLY A 65 3.72 2.77 -4.98
N TYR A 66 4.33 2.00 -4.07
CA TYR A 66 5.70 1.53 -4.14
C TYR A 66 5.70 0.01 -4.06
N LEU A 67 6.30 -0.66 -5.04
CA LEU A 67 6.48 -2.12 -5.00
C LEU A 67 7.94 -2.50 -5.26
N PRO A 68 8.47 -3.56 -4.61
CA PRO A 68 9.79 -4.06 -4.92
C PRO A 68 9.83 -4.53 -6.37
N ARG A 69 10.79 -4.04 -7.15
CA ARG A 69 10.97 -4.46 -8.55
C ARG A 69 11.18 -5.97 -8.64
N ALA A 70 11.98 -6.53 -7.74
CA ALA A 70 12.27 -7.96 -7.68
C ALA A 70 11.01 -8.81 -7.50
N ASN A 71 10.02 -8.35 -6.72
CA ASN A 71 8.76 -9.07 -6.54
C ASN A 71 7.94 -9.13 -7.84
N ARG A 72 7.98 -8.07 -8.64
CA ARG A 72 7.33 -8.05 -9.96
C ARG A 72 8.08 -8.95 -10.95
N GLU A 73 9.40 -8.89 -10.96
CA GLU A 73 10.24 -9.69 -11.87
C GLU A 73 10.22 -11.19 -11.53
N ALA A 74 9.95 -11.56 -10.28
CA ALA A 74 9.76 -12.94 -9.85
C ALA A 74 8.46 -13.60 -10.38
N LYS A 75 7.60 -12.87 -11.10
CA LYS A 75 6.31 -13.35 -11.60
C LYS A 75 6.39 -13.69 -13.09
N PRO A 76 6.52 -14.97 -13.46
CA PRO A 76 6.74 -15.37 -14.86
C PRO A 76 5.54 -15.09 -15.78
N LEU A 77 4.32 -15.01 -15.23
CA LEU A 77 3.09 -14.80 -16.01
C LEU A 77 2.64 -13.34 -16.01
N SER A 78 2.92 -12.61 -14.93
CA SER A 78 2.37 -11.27 -14.70
C SER A 78 3.40 -10.17 -14.45
N GLY A 79 4.70 -10.45 -14.57
CA GLY A 79 5.76 -9.46 -14.33
C GLY A 79 5.77 -8.25 -15.28
N SER A 80 5.01 -8.28 -16.38
CA SER A 80 4.81 -7.14 -17.27
C SER A 80 3.82 -6.09 -16.74
N VAL A 81 3.08 -6.39 -15.67
CA VAL A 81 2.13 -5.49 -15.02
C VAL A 81 2.40 -5.41 -13.53
N SER A 82 1.97 -4.33 -12.89
CA SER A 82 2.19 -4.15 -11.44
C SER A 82 0.93 -4.35 -10.59
N PHE A 83 -0.28 -4.37 -11.18
CA PHE A 83 -1.52 -4.52 -10.40
C PHE A 83 -1.51 -5.82 -9.57
N GLY A 84 -0.92 -6.90 -10.10
CA GLY A 84 -0.74 -8.18 -9.39
C GLY A 84 0.33 -8.20 -8.29
N CYS A 85 0.92 -7.04 -7.94
CA CYS A 85 1.90 -6.91 -6.86
C CYS A 85 1.30 -6.29 -5.60
N SER A 86 1.76 -6.77 -4.45
CA SER A 86 1.68 -6.07 -3.17
C SER A 86 2.44 -4.75 -3.26
N LYS A 87 1.84 -3.70 -2.72
CA LYS A 87 2.38 -2.33 -2.78
C LYS A 87 2.27 -1.70 -1.40
N PHE A 88 3.28 -0.92 -1.03
CA PHE A 88 3.08 0.12 -0.05
C PHE A 88 2.40 1.30 -0.72
N PHE A 89 1.28 1.76 -0.17
CA PHE A 89 0.52 2.84 -0.77
C PHE A 89 0.42 4.06 0.14
N LEU A 90 0.25 5.22 -0.50
CA LEU A 90 -0.20 6.46 0.10
C LEU A 90 -1.47 6.86 -0.64
N MET A 91 -2.48 7.32 0.08
CA MET A 91 -3.74 7.76 -0.48
C MET A 91 -4.21 9.02 0.24
N MET A 92 -4.73 9.96 -0.53
CA MET A 92 -5.55 11.04 0.01
C MET A 92 -7.02 10.72 -0.25
N ASP A 93 -7.72 10.32 0.80
CA ASP A 93 -9.16 10.15 0.78
C ASP A 93 -9.83 11.50 1.01
N THR A 94 -10.20 12.16 -0.07
CA THR A 94 -10.81 13.49 -0.03
C THR A 94 -12.26 13.46 0.48
N ALA A 95 -12.94 12.32 0.40
CA ALA A 95 -14.31 12.21 0.90
C ALA A 95 -14.29 12.14 2.43
N GLU A 96 -13.43 11.30 3.00
CA GLU A 96 -13.29 11.13 4.45
C GLU A 96 -12.35 12.16 5.10
N GLN A 97 -11.67 12.98 4.28
CA GLN A 97 -10.63 13.90 4.73
C GLN A 97 -9.51 13.17 5.52
N LEU A 98 -9.04 12.05 4.98
CA LEU A 98 -8.00 11.21 5.59
C LEU A 98 -6.79 11.05 4.67
N PHE A 99 -5.59 11.11 5.25
CA PHE A 99 -4.40 10.56 4.64
C PHE A 99 -4.24 9.11 5.09
N LYS A 100 -4.13 8.18 4.15
CA LYS A 100 -4.00 6.73 4.42
C LYS A 100 -2.66 6.25 3.87
N CYS A 101 -1.95 5.41 4.61
CA CYS A 101 -0.80 4.69 4.07
C CYS A 101 -0.67 3.28 4.67
N GLY A 102 -0.11 2.35 3.91
CA GLY A 102 -0.04 0.95 4.33
C GLY A 102 0.16 -0.03 3.18
N LEU A 103 -0.26 -1.28 3.36
CA LEU A 103 -0.18 -2.34 2.37
C LEU A 103 -1.45 -2.41 1.53
N GLN A 104 -1.31 -2.54 0.21
CA GLN A 104 -2.38 -2.85 -0.73
C GLN A 104 -2.05 -4.09 -1.57
N VAL A 105 -3.02 -4.99 -1.75
CA VAL A 105 -2.96 -6.16 -2.63
C VAL A 105 -4.25 -6.25 -3.45
N GLU A 106 -4.14 -6.47 -4.76
CA GLU A 106 -5.28 -6.42 -5.68
C GLU A 106 -5.49 -7.76 -6.39
N ARG A 107 -6.75 -8.10 -6.67
CA ARG A 107 -7.17 -9.34 -7.34
C ARG A 107 -7.25 -9.23 -8.86
N GLY A 108 -7.63 -8.08 -9.41
CA GLY A 108 -8.04 -8.01 -10.82
C GLY A 108 -9.35 -8.74 -11.10
N PHE A 109 -9.62 -9.06 -12.36
CA PHE A 109 -10.81 -9.79 -12.82
C PHE A 109 -10.52 -11.30 -12.83
N VAL A 110 -11.46 -12.16 -12.43
CA VAL A 110 -11.30 -13.61 -12.61
C VAL A 110 -11.31 -13.95 -14.09
N LYS A 111 -12.17 -13.27 -14.86
CA LYS A 111 -12.24 -13.34 -16.32
C LYS A 111 -12.24 -11.93 -16.86
N ALA A 112 -11.16 -11.54 -17.55
CA ALA A 112 -11.05 -10.16 -18.02
C ALA A 112 -11.98 -9.86 -19.21
N PRO A 113 -12.38 -8.59 -19.39
CA PRO A 113 -12.93 -8.07 -20.64
C PRO A 113 -12.01 -8.36 -21.85
N ARG A 114 -12.60 -8.43 -23.05
CA ARG A 114 -11.85 -8.78 -24.28
C ARG A 114 -10.78 -7.75 -24.63
N ASP A 115 -11.08 -6.49 -24.40
CA ASP A 115 -10.28 -5.30 -24.68
C ASP A 115 -9.19 -5.04 -23.63
N TYR A 116 -9.28 -5.64 -22.44
CA TYR A 116 -8.29 -5.44 -21.38
C TYR A 116 -7.87 -6.73 -20.67
N ARG A 117 -7.24 -7.64 -21.42
CA ARG A 117 -6.79 -8.95 -20.90
C ARG A 117 -5.74 -8.89 -19.79
N ALA A 118 -5.00 -7.78 -19.68
CA ALA A 118 -3.95 -7.61 -18.70
C ALA A 118 -4.47 -7.57 -17.24
N CYS A 119 -5.76 -7.27 -17.02
CA CYS A 119 -6.35 -7.25 -15.69
C CYS A 119 -6.87 -8.62 -15.22
N GLU A 120 -6.68 -9.68 -15.99
CA GLU A 120 -7.07 -11.03 -15.58
C GLU A 120 -6.13 -11.56 -14.50
N LEU A 121 -6.71 -11.97 -13.37
CA LEU A 121 -6.02 -12.57 -12.24
C LEU A 121 -5.16 -13.75 -12.72
N LYS A 122 -3.86 -13.69 -12.43
CA LYS A 122 -2.94 -14.79 -12.74
C LYS A 122 -2.55 -15.58 -11.47
N PRO A 123 -2.19 -16.87 -11.60
CA PRO A 123 -1.79 -17.71 -10.47
C PRO A 123 -0.60 -17.20 -9.64
N ASP A 124 0.25 -16.35 -10.22
CA ASP A 124 1.45 -15.80 -9.60
C ASP A 124 1.25 -14.40 -8.96
N TRP A 125 0.02 -13.87 -8.96
CA TRP A 125 -0.31 -12.62 -8.29
C TRP A 125 -0.23 -12.77 -6.77
N ASP A 126 0.21 -11.71 -6.09
CA ASP A 126 0.36 -11.72 -4.62
C ASP A 126 -0.98 -11.90 -3.90
N TRP A 127 -2.09 -11.59 -4.57
CA TRP A 127 -3.43 -11.92 -4.11
C TRP A 127 -3.62 -13.40 -3.81
N ILE A 128 -3.10 -14.28 -4.67
CA ILE A 128 -3.20 -15.74 -4.49
C ILE A 128 -2.43 -16.17 -3.24
N ARG A 129 -1.28 -15.55 -2.98
CA ARG A 129 -0.45 -15.82 -1.79
C ARG A 129 -1.11 -15.28 -0.53
N LEU A 130 -1.66 -14.06 -0.57
CA LEU A 130 -2.48 -13.48 0.50
C LEU A 130 -3.59 -14.45 0.92
N LEU A 131 -4.47 -14.87 0.00
CA LEU A 131 -5.57 -15.79 0.33
C LEU A 131 -5.09 -17.13 0.89
N LYS A 132 -3.99 -17.67 0.37
CA LYS A 132 -3.38 -18.90 0.88
C LYS A 132 -2.81 -18.74 2.29
N SER A 133 -2.25 -17.57 2.60
CA SER A 133 -1.64 -17.26 3.90
C SER A 133 -2.69 -17.04 5.00
N LEU A 134 -3.87 -16.50 4.67
CA LEU A 134 -4.97 -16.23 5.61
C LEU A 134 -5.56 -17.52 6.19
N LYS A 135 -4.90 -18.03 7.22
CA LYS A 135 -5.28 -19.23 7.99
C LYS A 135 -5.19 -18.93 9.48
N PRO A 136 -6.04 -19.54 10.32
CA PRO A 136 -5.88 -19.47 11.78
C PRO A 136 -4.47 -19.86 12.22
N ASN A 137 -3.96 -19.22 13.28
CA ASN A 137 -2.64 -19.49 13.86
C ASN A 137 -1.44 -19.35 12.91
N SER A 138 -1.62 -18.70 11.76
CA SER A 138 -0.55 -18.43 10.80
C SER A 138 0.24 -17.16 11.18
N PRO A 139 1.44 -16.95 10.59
CA PRO A 139 2.16 -15.69 10.73
C PRO A 139 1.32 -14.47 10.35
N ILE A 140 0.56 -14.52 9.25
CA ILE A 140 -0.25 -13.37 8.82
C ILE A 140 -1.39 -13.09 9.81
N ALA A 141 -1.96 -14.13 10.43
CA ALA A 141 -2.98 -13.94 11.45
C ALA A 141 -2.46 -13.18 12.67
N ARG A 142 -1.22 -13.49 13.10
CA ARG A 142 -0.56 -12.79 14.21
C ARG A 142 -0.26 -11.34 13.87
N GLU A 143 0.25 -11.06 12.68
CA GLU A 143 0.54 -9.69 12.25
C GLU A 143 -0.73 -8.85 12.11
N LEU A 144 -1.79 -9.40 11.51
CA LEU A 144 -3.06 -8.67 11.38
C LEU A 144 -3.70 -8.40 12.75
N GLU A 145 -3.67 -9.36 13.67
CA GLU A 145 -4.16 -9.17 15.03
C GLU A 145 -3.37 -8.07 15.75
N ARG A 146 -2.03 -8.07 15.64
CA ARG A 146 -1.15 -7.05 16.22
C ARG A 146 -1.48 -5.67 15.64
N LEU A 147 -1.40 -5.53 14.32
CA LEU A 147 -1.55 -4.25 13.63
C LEU A 147 -2.94 -3.66 13.85
N VAL A 148 -4.00 -4.45 13.73
CA VAL A 148 -5.38 -3.94 13.85
C VAL A 148 -5.78 -3.70 15.30
N ARG A 149 -5.49 -4.64 16.22
CA ARG A 149 -5.99 -4.51 17.60
C ARG A 149 -5.11 -3.67 18.51
N ARG A 150 -3.82 -3.57 18.23
CA ARG A 150 -2.83 -2.91 19.10
C ARG A 150 -2.29 -1.63 18.48
N GLU A 151 -1.96 -1.65 17.19
CA GLU A 151 -1.30 -0.52 16.51
C GLU A 151 -2.26 0.43 15.79
N GLY A 152 -3.58 0.16 15.84
CA GLY A 152 -4.61 1.05 15.30
C GLY A 152 -4.78 1.01 13.78
N PHE A 153 -4.22 0.00 13.10
CA PHE A 153 -4.46 -0.19 11.66
C PHE A 153 -5.91 -0.59 11.39
N ARG A 154 -6.35 -0.27 10.17
CA ARG A 154 -7.65 -0.63 9.62
C ARG A 154 -7.48 -1.53 8.41
N ILE A 155 -8.53 -2.29 8.11
CA ILE A 155 -8.60 -3.13 6.92
C ILE A 155 -9.74 -2.66 6.04
N HIS A 156 -9.49 -2.58 4.74
CA HIS A 156 -10.51 -2.55 3.71
C HIS A 156 -10.41 -3.83 2.89
N ALA A 157 -11.49 -4.60 2.78
CA ALA A 157 -11.50 -5.90 2.13
C ALA A 157 -12.74 -6.07 1.25
N GLY A 158 -12.54 -6.38 -0.04
CA GLY A 158 -13.64 -6.63 -0.96
C GLY A 158 -13.49 -5.85 -2.27
N SER A 159 -14.60 -5.57 -2.95
CA SER A 159 -14.59 -4.83 -4.22
C SER A 159 -14.38 -3.34 -3.98
N TRP A 160 -13.64 -2.68 -4.88
CA TRP A 160 -13.41 -1.22 -4.78
C TRP A 160 -14.66 -0.40 -5.10
N GLU A 161 -15.64 -1.00 -5.78
CA GLU A 161 -16.82 -0.31 -6.31
C GLU A 161 -18.09 -0.54 -5.49
N ALA A 162 -18.14 -1.66 -4.77
CA ALA A 162 -19.32 -2.14 -4.06
C ALA A 162 -18.93 -3.19 -3.02
N ASP A 163 -19.69 -3.23 -1.92
CA ASP A 163 -19.67 -4.30 -0.91
C ASP A 163 -18.30 -4.55 -0.26
N ALA A 164 -17.51 -3.48 -0.06
CA ALA A 164 -16.31 -3.56 0.75
C ALA A 164 -16.66 -3.62 2.24
N GLU A 165 -15.98 -4.51 2.96
CA GLU A 165 -16.00 -4.53 4.42
C GLU A 165 -14.82 -3.71 4.96
N LEU A 166 -15.14 -2.81 5.88
CA LEU A 166 -14.16 -2.06 6.67
C LEU A 166 -14.05 -2.72 8.04
N PHE A 167 -12.82 -2.96 8.50
CA PHE A 167 -12.56 -3.47 9.84
C PHE A 167 -11.56 -2.59 10.57
N SER A 168 -11.74 -2.53 11.88
CA SER A 168 -10.96 -1.80 12.86
C SER A 168 -10.72 -2.69 14.07
N LYS A 169 -10.12 -2.14 15.14
CA LYS A 169 -9.96 -2.83 16.42
C LYS A 169 -11.28 -3.39 16.96
N ASP A 170 -12.37 -2.64 16.80
CA ASP A 170 -13.65 -2.90 17.47
C ASP A 170 -14.44 -4.03 16.80
N ASP A 171 -14.21 -4.26 15.51
CA ASP A 171 -14.98 -5.20 14.69
C ASP A 171 -14.10 -6.16 13.87
N PHE A 172 -12.81 -6.28 14.19
CA PHE A 172 -11.91 -7.21 13.51
C PHE A 172 -12.42 -8.66 13.62
N PRO A 173 -12.79 -9.29 12.49
CA PRO A 173 -13.55 -10.55 12.51
C PRO A 173 -12.66 -11.80 12.58
N GLY A 174 -11.33 -11.61 12.62
CA GLY A 174 -10.34 -12.66 12.45
C GLY A 174 -10.16 -13.11 10.99
N VAL A 175 -9.05 -13.81 10.75
CA VAL A 175 -8.58 -14.14 9.40
C VAL A 175 -9.50 -15.04 8.58
N THR A 176 -10.28 -15.92 9.22
CA THR A 176 -11.20 -16.82 8.51
C THR A 176 -12.35 -16.07 7.84
N LYS A 177 -12.96 -15.11 8.55
CA LYS A 177 -14.01 -14.27 7.97
C LYS A 177 -13.43 -13.26 6.99
N LEU A 178 -12.27 -12.66 7.29
CA LEU A 178 -11.56 -11.79 6.34
C LEU A 178 -11.26 -12.50 5.00
N ARG A 179 -10.75 -13.73 5.04
CA ARG A 179 -10.51 -14.53 3.82
C ARG A 179 -11.79 -14.74 3.02
N ARG A 180 -12.91 -14.99 3.70
CA ARG A 180 -14.22 -15.19 3.07
C ARG A 180 -14.70 -13.91 2.39
N ALA A 181 -14.59 -12.76 3.05
CA ALA A 181 -14.91 -11.45 2.49
C ALA A 181 -14.11 -11.18 1.21
N LEU A 182 -12.80 -11.40 1.25
CA LEU A 182 -11.93 -11.25 0.08
C LEU A 182 -12.29 -12.23 -1.06
N ALA A 183 -12.62 -13.48 -0.73
CA ALA A 183 -13.00 -14.49 -1.71
C ALA A 183 -14.39 -14.26 -2.34
N ALA A 184 -15.27 -13.52 -1.65
CA ALA A 184 -16.62 -13.22 -2.11
C ALA A 184 -16.70 -12.03 -3.09
N GLY A 185 -15.59 -11.34 -3.34
CA GLY A 185 -15.56 -10.20 -4.27
C GLY A 185 -16.06 -10.58 -5.67
N PRO A 186 -16.93 -9.78 -6.32
CA PRO A 186 -17.48 -10.08 -7.64
C PRO A 186 -16.41 -10.43 -8.66
N PRO A 187 -16.53 -11.55 -9.42
CA PRO A 187 -15.46 -12.06 -10.27
C PRO A 187 -15.15 -11.18 -11.48
N ASP A 188 -16.11 -10.37 -11.90
CA ASP A 188 -16.09 -9.46 -13.05
C ASP A 188 -15.79 -8.02 -12.64
N ARG A 189 -15.23 -7.81 -11.44
CA ARG A 189 -14.78 -6.49 -10.95
C ARG A 189 -13.42 -6.58 -10.29
N TRP A 190 -12.84 -5.43 -10.01
CA TRP A 190 -11.67 -5.37 -9.13
C TRP A 190 -12.06 -5.64 -7.68
N ALA A 191 -11.21 -6.40 -7.00
CA ALA A 191 -11.24 -6.54 -5.55
C ALA A 191 -9.85 -6.31 -4.99
N GLY A 192 -9.77 -5.99 -3.71
CA GLY A 192 -8.51 -5.84 -3.04
C GLY A 192 -8.60 -5.88 -1.53
N PHE A 193 -7.40 -5.82 -0.96
CA PHE A 193 -7.12 -5.81 0.45
C PHE A 193 -6.21 -4.62 0.73
N GLN A 194 -6.62 -3.74 1.63
CA GLN A 194 -5.73 -2.75 2.24
C GLN A 194 -5.62 -3.01 3.72
N LEU A 195 -4.40 -2.90 4.24
CA LEU A 195 -4.08 -2.80 5.66
C LEU A 195 -3.37 -1.48 5.87
N TYR A 196 -4.00 -0.52 6.53
CA TYR A 196 -3.54 0.86 6.52
C TYR A 196 -3.68 1.56 7.86
N TYR A 197 -2.78 2.51 8.08
CA TYR A 197 -2.91 3.53 9.10
C TYR A 197 -3.50 4.79 8.47
N SER A 198 -4.36 5.51 9.21
CA SER A 198 -5.02 6.71 8.73
C SER A 198 -4.75 7.88 9.65
N MET A 199 -4.34 9.01 9.07
CA MET A 199 -4.12 10.27 9.78
C MET A 199 -5.18 11.29 9.39
N GLY A 200 -5.71 11.98 10.39
CA GLY A 200 -6.69 13.04 10.20
C GLY A 200 -6.07 14.35 9.72
N LYS A 201 -6.91 15.28 9.24
CA LYS A 201 -6.45 16.61 8.82
C LYS A 201 -5.73 17.39 9.92
N SER A 202 -6.24 17.40 11.14
CA SER A 202 -5.62 18.11 12.27
C SER A 202 -4.25 17.54 12.61
N GLU A 203 -4.15 16.21 12.65
CA GLU A 203 -2.90 15.48 12.88
C GLU A 203 -1.86 15.83 11.82
N VAL A 204 -2.20 15.66 10.54
CA VAL A 204 -1.29 15.98 9.43
C VAL A 204 -0.83 17.43 9.48
N ARG A 205 -1.73 18.37 9.74
CA ARG A 205 -1.40 19.81 9.77
C ARG A 205 -0.66 20.24 11.03
N GLY A 206 -0.71 19.46 12.09
CA GLY A 206 0.02 19.70 13.33
C GLY A 206 1.45 19.15 13.32
N SER A 207 1.79 18.26 12.39
CA SER A 207 3.12 17.63 12.30
C SER A 207 4.12 18.48 11.51
N ALA A 208 5.41 18.37 11.82
CA ALA A 208 6.43 18.81 10.88
C ALA A 208 6.48 17.87 9.67
N GLY A 209 6.94 18.37 8.53
CA GLY A 209 7.00 17.55 7.31
C GLY A 209 8.00 16.40 7.41
N VAL A 210 9.08 16.55 8.16
CA VAL A 210 10.03 15.46 8.46
C VAL A 210 9.36 14.36 9.29
N ASP A 211 8.61 14.72 10.34
CA ASP A 211 7.89 13.77 11.19
C ASP A 211 6.85 12.97 10.39
N LEU A 212 6.18 13.61 9.42
CA LEU A 212 5.26 12.92 8.51
C LEU A 212 5.99 11.91 7.63
N VAL A 213 7.14 12.27 7.07
CA VAL A 213 7.94 11.33 6.26
C VAL A 213 8.40 10.15 7.11
N GLU A 214 8.91 10.40 8.31
CA GLU A 214 9.35 9.36 9.24
C GLU A 214 8.20 8.46 9.67
N SER A 215 7.02 9.03 9.94
CA SER A 215 5.80 8.27 10.26
C SER A 215 5.38 7.37 9.09
N ILE A 216 5.42 7.86 7.86
CA ILE A 216 5.11 7.05 6.67
C ILE A 216 6.11 5.90 6.52
N LEU A 217 7.41 6.14 6.74
CA LEU A 217 8.44 5.10 6.71
C LEU A 217 8.29 4.09 7.85
N ALA A 218 7.86 4.53 9.03
CA ALA A 218 7.54 3.65 10.15
C ALA A 218 6.34 2.75 9.80
N VAL A 219 5.28 3.29 9.19
CA VAL A 219 4.15 2.48 8.70
C VAL A 219 4.61 1.45 7.67
N PHE A 220 5.54 1.80 6.77
CA PHE A 220 6.11 0.81 5.85
C PHE A 220 6.83 -0.33 6.58
N HIS A 221 7.66 0.00 7.57
CA HIS A 221 8.35 -0.99 8.40
C HIS A 221 7.33 -1.91 9.10
N GLU A 222 6.27 -1.35 9.68
CA GLU A 222 5.21 -2.11 10.37
C GLU A 222 4.46 -3.08 9.46
N VAL A 223 4.16 -2.69 8.20
CA VAL A 223 3.46 -3.57 7.26
C VAL A 223 4.38 -4.53 6.51
N THR A 224 5.70 -4.34 6.57
CA THR A 224 6.68 -5.16 5.82
C THR A 224 6.57 -6.66 6.15
N PRO A 225 6.44 -7.10 7.42
CA PRO A 225 6.21 -8.51 7.73
C PRO A 225 4.97 -9.10 7.03
N THR A 226 3.85 -8.36 7.03
CA THR A 226 2.63 -8.79 6.32
C THR A 226 2.83 -8.78 4.80
N MET A 227 3.52 -7.77 4.28
CA MET A 227 3.85 -7.66 2.86
C MET A 227 4.70 -8.85 2.38
N ASN A 228 5.71 -9.25 3.15
CA ASN A 228 6.55 -10.43 2.88
C ASN A 228 5.75 -11.74 2.82
N LEU A 229 4.67 -11.86 3.59
CA LEU A 229 3.79 -13.04 3.55
C LEU A 229 2.90 -13.07 2.29
N CYS A 230 2.78 -11.95 1.58
CA CYS A 230 2.03 -11.84 0.32
C CYS A 230 2.93 -11.96 -0.92
N MET A 231 4.20 -11.59 -0.84
CA MET A 231 5.11 -11.48 -1.98
C MET A 231 5.83 -12.77 -2.34
N GLN A 232 6.35 -12.86 -3.58
CA GLN A 232 7.22 -13.94 -4.07
C GLN A 232 8.65 -13.86 -3.51
N ILE A 233 9.05 -12.67 -3.07
CA ILE A 233 10.35 -12.38 -2.46
C ILE A 233 10.17 -11.95 -1.00
N ARG A 234 11.28 -11.94 -0.26
CA ARG A 234 11.35 -11.37 1.07
C ARG A 234 12.14 -10.06 1.02
N LEU A 235 11.53 -8.97 1.50
CA LEU A 235 12.22 -7.73 1.80
C LEU A 235 12.95 -7.89 3.13
N GLU A 236 14.25 -7.64 3.09
CA GLU A 236 15.13 -7.64 4.26
C GLU A 236 15.88 -6.30 4.28
N GLU A 237 16.04 -5.75 5.48
CA GLU A 237 16.81 -4.52 5.65
C GLU A 237 18.30 -4.81 5.43
N GLN A 238 19.02 -3.84 4.86
CA GLN A 238 20.47 -3.89 4.87
C GLN A 238 20.94 -3.72 6.32
N GLY A 239 21.73 -4.69 6.79
CA GLY A 239 22.37 -4.65 8.12
C GLY A 239 23.52 -3.66 8.20
#